data_AF-X0VSY8-F1
#
_entry.id   AF-X0VSY8-F1
#
_cell.length_a   1.000
_cell.length_b   1.000
_cell.length_c   1.000
_cell.angle_alpha   90.00
_cell.angle_beta   90.00
_cell.angle_gamma   90.00
#
_symmetry.space_group_name_H-M   'P 1'
#
loop_
_entity.id
_entity.type
_entity.pdbx_description
1 polymer ?
#
loop_
_entity_poly.entity_id
_entity_poly.type
_entity_poly.pdbx_seq_one_letter_code
_entity_poly.pdbx_strand_id
1 'polypeptide(L)'
;PLVLLISSSIIISVWVLMIFWIDQLSIASLYGLFILLGIFASGIVSVGFAAAKELFPLQIAGTSTGITNLFPFAGGALFQPLIGLFLDHSDRLGIINPVEAYRISFLGFLAAAILALISALFLRETLSHQLSRRTPKAM
;
A
#
# COMPACT_ATOMS: atom_id res chain seq x y z
N PRO A 1 -0.90 -6.15 -12.79
CA PRO A 1 -0.41 -4.79 -12.46
C PRO A 1 -1.51 -3.73 -12.56
N LEU A 2 -2.49 -3.82 -13.46
CA LEU A 2 -3.56 -2.82 -13.54
C LEU A 2 -4.25 -2.59 -12.19
N VAL A 3 -4.61 -3.66 -11.48
CA VAL A 3 -5.20 -3.58 -10.13
C VAL A 3 -4.27 -2.88 -9.15
N LEU A 4 -2.96 -3.20 -9.17
CA LEU A 4 -1.98 -2.56 -8.30
C LEU A 4 -1.84 -1.06 -8.60
N LEU A 5 -1.78 -0.69 -9.89
CA LEU A 5 -1.67 0.70 -10.32
C LEU A 5 -2.91 1.51 -9.94
N ILE A 6 -4.11 0.98 -10.16
CA ILE A 6 -5.36 1.63 -9.79
C ILE A 6 -5.43 1.79 -8.26
N SER A 7 -5.22 0.72 -7.50
CA SER A 7 -5.26 0.76 -6.04
C SER A 7 -4.23 1.73 -5.46
N SER A 8 -2.98 1.69 -5.92
CA SER A 8 -1.94 2.63 -5.47
C SER A 8 -2.27 4.08 -5.85
N SER A 9 -2.80 4.33 -7.05
CA SER A 9 -3.20 5.68 -7.48
C SER A 9 -4.35 6.25 -6.65
N ILE A 10 -5.31 5.40 -6.26
CA ILE A 10 -6.42 5.81 -5.40
C ILE A 10 -5.91 6.11 -3.99
N ILE A 11 -5.05 5.25 -3.43
CA ILE A 11 -4.44 5.48 -2.11
C ILE A 11 -3.65 6.79 -2.09
N ILE A 12 -2.84 7.06 -3.12
CA ILE A 12 -2.14 8.35 -3.27
C ILE A 12 -3.13 9.51 -3.32
N SER A 13 -4.18 9.41 -4.13
CA SER A 13 -5.21 10.46 -4.23
C SER A 13 -5.89 10.74 -2.89
N VAL A 14 -6.18 9.70 -2.11
CA VAL A 14 -6.74 9.85 -0.75
C VAL A 14 -5.77 10.57 0.17
N TRP A 15 -4.50 10.16 0.21
CA TRP A 15 -3.50 10.83 1.05
C TRP A 15 -3.28 12.28 0.65
N VAL A 16 -3.21 12.57 -0.65
CA VAL A 16 -3.14 13.94 -1.18
C VAL A 16 -4.34 14.76 -0.72
N LEU A 17 -5.57 14.23 -0.88
CA LEU A 17 -6.78 14.90 -0.44
C LEU A 17 -6.73 15.18 1.06
N MET A 18 -6.35 14.21 1.88
CA MET A 18 -6.21 14.38 3.32
C MET A 18 -5.15 15.45 3.65
N ILE A 19 -3.99 15.44 2.99
CA ILE A 19 -2.93 16.44 3.22
C ILE A 19 -3.38 17.85 2.88
N PHE A 20 -4.29 18.07 1.93
CA PHE A 20 -4.75 19.43 1.57
C PHE A 20 -6.01 19.88 2.33
N TRP A 21 -6.93 18.95 2.63
CA TRP A 21 -8.27 19.28 3.15
C TRP A 21 -8.57 18.74 4.55
N ILE A 22 -7.57 18.25 5.31
CA ILE A 22 -7.77 17.68 6.67
C ILE A 22 -8.60 18.59 7.59
N ASP A 23 -8.44 19.91 7.52
CA ASP A 23 -9.14 20.87 8.39
C ASP A 23 -10.62 21.05 8.04
N GLN A 24 -11.02 20.67 6.83
CA GLN A 24 -12.37 20.89 6.28
C GLN A 24 -13.19 19.59 6.21
N LEU A 25 -12.58 18.45 6.50
CA LEU A 25 -13.21 17.14 6.39
C LEU A 25 -14.12 16.87 7.59
N SER A 26 -15.37 16.49 7.29
CA SER A 26 -16.28 15.99 8.32
C SER A 26 -15.85 14.59 8.81
N ILE A 27 -16.25 14.22 10.02
CA ILE A 27 -16.01 12.89 10.58
C ILE A 27 -16.57 11.78 9.66
N ALA A 28 -17.74 12.00 9.04
CA ALA A 28 -18.34 11.04 8.10
C ALA A 28 -17.47 10.85 6.85
N SER A 29 -16.90 11.93 6.33
CA SER A 29 -15.98 11.88 5.18
C SER A 29 -14.71 11.12 5.53
N LEU A 30 -14.15 11.30 6.73
CA LEU A 30 -12.99 10.55 7.21
C LEU A 30 -13.27 9.05 7.24
N TYR A 31 -14.41 8.62 7.77
CA TYR A 31 -14.81 7.21 7.74
C TYR A 31 -14.86 6.66 6.31
N GLY A 32 -15.45 7.41 5.37
CA GLY A 32 -15.49 7.03 3.96
C GLY A 32 -14.09 6.87 3.35
N LEU A 33 -13.18 7.79 3.62
CA LEU A 33 -11.79 7.74 3.13
C LEU A 33 -11.02 6.56 3.74
N PHE A 34 -11.18 6.28 5.02
CA PHE A 34 -10.53 5.12 5.66
C PHE A 34 -11.06 3.78 5.16
N ILE A 35 -12.36 3.68 4.86
CA ILE A 35 -12.92 2.49 4.19
C ILE A 35 -12.28 2.31 2.81
N LEU A 36 -12.17 3.41 2.05
CA LEU A 36 -11.56 3.38 0.72
C LEU A 36 -10.09 2.91 0.81
N LEU A 37 -9.32 3.48 1.73
CA LEU A 37 -7.95 3.04 2.03
C LEU A 37 -7.89 1.55 2.34
N GLY A 38 -8.77 1.06 3.23
CA GLY A 38 -8.81 -0.36 3.62
C GLY A 38 -9.09 -1.31 2.44
N ILE A 39 -10.07 -0.98 1.59
CA ILE A 39 -10.43 -1.79 0.42
C ILE A 39 -9.26 -1.88 -0.56
N PHE A 40 -8.67 -0.74 -0.94
CA PHE A 40 -7.60 -0.73 -1.94
C PHE A 40 -6.28 -1.26 -1.39
N ALA A 41 -5.96 -1.02 -0.12
CA ALA A 41 -4.79 -1.60 0.53
C ALA A 41 -4.89 -3.13 0.60
N SER A 42 -6.06 -3.67 0.97
CA SER A 42 -6.30 -5.12 0.98
C SER A 42 -6.18 -5.73 -0.42
N GLY A 43 -6.67 -5.02 -1.45
CA GLY A 43 -6.51 -5.43 -2.84
C GLY A 43 -5.04 -5.59 -3.28
N ILE A 44 -4.17 -4.65 -2.88
CA ILE A 44 -2.72 -4.73 -3.15
C ILE A 44 -2.11 -5.97 -2.50
N VAL A 45 -2.43 -6.21 -1.24
CA VAL A 45 -1.91 -7.35 -0.48
C VAL A 45 -2.36 -8.67 -1.12
N SER A 46 -3.65 -8.81 -1.40
CA SER A 46 -4.22 -10.03 -2.03
C SER A 46 -3.56 -10.37 -3.37
N VAL A 47 -3.38 -9.38 -4.25
CA VAL A 47 -2.69 -9.55 -5.54
C VAL A 47 -1.22 -9.91 -5.33
N GLY A 48 -0.54 -9.29 -4.35
CA GLY A 48 0.85 -9.62 -4.00
C GLY A 48 1.03 -11.08 -3.57
N PHE A 49 0.13 -11.58 -2.71
CA PHE A 49 0.14 -12.99 -2.28
C PHE A 49 -0.13 -13.96 -3.43
N ALA A 50 -1.09 -13.64 -4.30
CA ALA A 50 -1.37 -14.44 -5.49
C ALA A 50 -0.15 -14.49 -6.42
N ALA A 51 0.47 -13.34 -6.70
CA ALA A 51 1.66 -13.25 -7.53
C ALA A 51 2.85 -14.02 -6.93
N ALA A 52 3.10 -13.91 -5.63
CA ALA A 52 4.15 -14.67 -4.95
C ALA A 52 3.93 -16.19 -5.06
N LYS A 53 2.68 -16.65 -4.89
CA LYS A 53 2.33 -18.07 -5.03
C LYS A 53 2.53 -18.59 -6.46
N GLU A 54 2.20 -17.78 -7.47
CA GLU A 54 2.28 -18.17 -8.88
C GLU A 54 3.70 -18.10 -9.46
N LEU A 55 4.59 -17.30 -8.86
CA LEU A 55 5.96 -17.14 -9.34
C LEU A 55 6.84 -18.37 -9.07
N PHE A 56 6.50 -19.16 -8.05
CA PHE A 56 7.33 -20.27 -7.58
C PHE A 56 6.65 -21.64 -7.76
N PRO A 57 7.43 -22.73 -7.93
CA PRO A 57 6.90 -24.09 -7.92
C PRO A 57 6.14 -24.42 -6.64
N LEU A 58 5.14 -25.30 -6.74
CA LEU A 58 4.27 -25.71 -5.63
C LEU A 58 5.06 -26.17 -4.38
N GLN A 59 6.25 -26.75 -4.55
CA GLN A 59 7.10 -27.25 -3.48
C GLN A 59 7.64 -26.16 -2.55
N ILE A 60 7.84 -24.94 -3.07
CA ILE A 60 8.38 -23.79 -2.30
C ILE A 60 7.40 -22.61 -2.22
N ALA A 61 6.19 -22.77 -2.77
CA ALA A 61 5.15 -21.74 -2.75
C ALA A 61 4.77 -21.31 -1.32
N GLY A 62 4.73 -22.24 -0.37
CA GLY A 62 4.45 -21.94 1.05
C GLY A 62 5.54 -21.09 1.71
N THR A 63 6.82 -21.35 1.40
CA THR A 63 7.94 -20.54 1.91
C THR A 63 7.92 -19.14 1.32
N SER A 64 7.62 -19.00 0.02
CA SER A 64 7.54 -17.71 -0.66
C SER A 64 6.40 -16.83 -0.11
N THR A 65 5.19 -17.39 0.03
CA THR A 65 4.07 -16.65 0.62
C THR A 65 4.29 -16.36 2.11
N GLY A 66 4.96 -17.24 2.84
CA GLY A 66 5.36 -17.02 4.23
C GLY A 66 6.29 -15.81 4.39
N ILE A 67 7.33 -15.71 3.56
CA ILE A 67 8.22 -14.53 3.52
C ILE A 67 7.44 -13.27 3.12
N THR A 68 6.54 -13.37 2.15
CA THR A 68 5.69 -12.25 1.72
C THR A 68 4.83 -11.71 2.88
N ASN A 69 4.33 -12.59 3.75
CA ASN A 69 3.53 -12.19 4.92
C ASN A 69 4.34 -11.44 5.98
N LEU A 70 5.66 -11.56 6.01
CA LEU A 70 6.48 -10.82 6.97
C LEU A 70 6.44 -9.32 6.70
N PHE A 71 6.33 -8.90 5.44
CA PHE A 71 6.47 -7.50 5.04
C PHE A 71 5.34 -6.58 5.54
N PRO A 72 4.05 -6.96 5.51
CA PRO A 72 3.01 -6.16 6.15
C PRO A 72 3.25 -5.92 7.65
N PHE A 73 3.71 -6.94 8.38
CA PHE A 73 4.02 -6.80 9.81
C PHE A 73 5.28 -5.97 10.05
N ALA A 74 6.34 -6.20 9.26
CA ALA A 74 7.56 -5.41 9.32
C ALA A 74 7.29 -3.94 8.97
N GLY A 75 6.45 -3.70 7.97
CA GLY A 75 5.96 -2.37 7.60
C GLY A 75 5.24 -1.72 8.77
N GLY A 76 4.26 -2.39 9.37
CA GLY A 76 3.56 -1.89 10.56
C GLY A 76 4.51 -1.55 11.71
N ALA A 77 5.44 -2.45 12.02
CA ALA A 77 6.44 -2.27 13.07
C ALA A 77 7.42 -1.12 12.79
N LEU A 78 7.73 -0.83 11.52
CA LEU A 78 8.58 0.29 11.12
C LEU A 78 7.82 1.62 11.11
N PHE A 79 6.58 1.63 10.60
CA PHE A 79 5.77 2.84 10.53
C PHE A 79 5.35 3.34 11.91
N GLN A 80 5.14 2.45 12.87
CA GLN A 80 4.75 2.84 14.23
C GLN A 80 5.75 3.83 14.91
N PRO A 81 7.06 3.54 15.02
CA PRO A 81 8.03 4.50 15.54
C PRO A 81 8.29 5.67 14.59
N LEU A 82 8.24 5.45 13.27
CA LEU A 82 8.50 6.50 12.28
C LEU A 82 7.45 7.62 12.36
N ILE A 83 6.17 7.28 12.49
CA ILE A 83 5.11 8.27 12.72
C ILE A 83 5.26 8.93 14.08
N GLY A 84 5.66 8.19 15.12
CA GLY A 84 5.98 8.76 16.43
C GLY A 84 7.06 9.85 16.36
N LEU A 85 8.13 9.61 15.58
CA LEU A 85 9.18 10.61 15.36
C LEU A 85 8.68 11.86 14.62
N PHE A 86 7.76 11.72 13.67
CA PHE A 86 7.15 12.87 12.99
C PHE A 86 6.28 13.70 13.93
N LEU A 87 5.54 13.06 14.83
CA LEU A 87 4.74 13.74 15.84
C LEU A 87 5.65 14.45 16.86
N ASP A 88 6.69 13.77 17.38
CA ASP A 88 7.66 14.37 18.29
C ASP A 88 8.42 15.54 17.65
N HIS A 89 8.74 15.45 16.36
CA HIS A 89 9.38 16.54 15.64
C HIS A 89 8.45 17.75 15.50
N SER A 90 7.16 17.51 15.27
CA SER A 90 6.14 18.56 15.20
C SER A 90 5.99 19.28 16.54
N ASP A 91 5.99 18.53 17.65
CA ASP A 91 5.96 19.08 19.01
C ASP A 91 7.19 19.96 19.30
N ARG A 92 8.38 19.50 18.91
CA ARG A 92 9.65 20.27 19.05
C ARG A 92 9.68 21.56 18.23
N LEU A 93 8.97 21.60 17.10
CA LEU A 93 8.81 22.80 16.27
C LEU A 93 7.79 23.79 16.87
N GLY A 94 7.18 23.47 18.01
CA GLY A 94 6.16 24.30 18.64
C GLY A 94 4.81 24.24 17.92
N ILE A 95 4.55 23.19 17.13
CA ILE A 95 3.27 22.99 16.47
C ILE A 95 2.27 22.48 17.52
N ILE A 96 1.50 23.43 18.10
CA ILE A 96 0.49 23.12 19.12
C ILE A 96 -0.77 22.51 18.48
N ASN A 97 -0.99 22.73 17.18
CA ASN A 97 -2.18 22.24 16.50
C ASN A 97 -2.00 20.75 16.11
N PRO A 98 -2.79 19.82 16.69
CA PRO A 98 -2.69 18.40 16.38
C PRO A 98 -2.96 18.10 14.90
N VAL A 99 -3.81 18.89 14.24
CA VAL A 99 -4.15 18.69 12.83
C VAL A 99 -2.94 18.86 11.92
N GLU A 100 -2.08 19.83 12.23
CA GLU A 100 -0.87 20.09 11.45
C GLU A 100 0.21 19.02 11.70
N ALA A 101 0.31 18.53 12.94
CA ALA A 101 1.18 17.38 13.26
C ALA A 101 0.75 16.09 12.50
N TYR A 102 -0.56 15.87 12.35
CA TYR A 102 -1.07 14.77 11.52
C TYR A 102 -0.79 14.97 10.02
N ARG A 103 -0.86 16.21 9.52
CA ARG A 103 -0.52 16.52 8.12
C ARG A 103 0.92 16.11 7.78
N ILE A 104 1.87 16.39 8.68
CA ILE A 104 3.27 15.97 8.53
C ILE A 104 3.37 14.44 8.50
N SER A 105 2.65 13.75 9.36
CA SER A 105 2.62 12.28 9.40
C SER A 105 2.08 11.67 8.10
N PHE A 106 1.08 12.30 7.48
CA PHE A 106 0.51 11.85 6.21
C PHE A 106 1.48 11.96 5.03
N LEU A 107 2.45 12.87 5.07
CA LEU A 107 3.52 12.92 4.06
C LEU A 107 4.35 11.62 4.06
N GLY A 108 4.56 11.01 5.23
CA GLY A 108 5.21 9.71 5.34
C GLY A 108 4.43 8.60 4.65
N PHE A 109 3.12 8.55 4.85
CA PHE A 109 2.24 7.59 4.17
C PHE A 109 2.15 7.85 2.65
N LEU A 110 2.12 9.12 2.24
CA LEU A 110 2.14 9.49 0.82
C LEU A 110 3.44 9.04 0.16
N ALA A 111 4.60 9.28 0.79
CA ALA A 111 5.89 8.83 0.27
C ALA A 111 5.94 7.30 0.10
N ALA A 112 5.43 6.56 1.09
CA ALA A 112 5.32 5.11 1.01
C ALA A 112 4.41 4.64 -0.13
N ALA A 113 3.26 5.31 -0.32
CA ALA A 113 2.33 5.00 -1.40
C ALA A 113 2.93 5.29 -2.79
N ILE A 114 3.71 6.37 -2.93
CA ILE A 114 4.45 6.70 -4.15
C ILE A 114 5.51 5.63 -4.45
N LEU A 115 6.29 5.21 -3.43
CA LEU A 115 7.27 4.13 -3.60
C LEU A 115 6.59 2.81 -4.00
N ALA A 116 5.41 2.51 -3.45
CA ALA A 116 4.61 1.35 -3.84
C ALA A 116 4.13 1.46 -5.30
N LEU A 117 3.66 2.64 -5.73
CA LEU A 117 3.26 2.87 -7.13
C LEU A 117 4.44 2.69 -8.08
N ILE A 118 5.60 3.28 -7.76
CA ILE A 118 6.83 3.10 -8.55
C ILE A 118 7.20 1.63 -8.64
N SER A 119 7.16 0.90 -7.53
CA SER A 119 7.41 -0.54 -7.50
C SER A 119 6.43 -1.33 -8.37
N ALA A 120 5.15 -0.93 -8.38
CA ALA A 120 4.13 -1.55 -9.22
C ALA A 120 4.35 -1.32 -10.72
N LEU A 121 4.98 -0.21 -11.13
CA LEU A 121 5.34 0.07 -12.52
C LEU A 121 6.41 -0.90 -13.06
N PHE A 122 7.29 -1.39 -12.19
CA PHE A 122 8.29 -2.40 -12.55
C PHE A 122 7.73 -3.82 -12.62
N LEU A 123 6.49 -4.04 -12.16
CA LEU A 123 5.85 -5.35 -12.17
C LEU A 123 5.29 -5.66 -13.57
N ARG A 124 5.95 -6.54 -14.32
CA ARG A 124 5.44 -7.08 -15.59
C ARG A 124 4.28 -8.05 -15.37
N GLU A 125 3.30 -8.04 -16.28
CA GLU A 125 2.23 -9.05 -16.29
C GLU A 125 2.78 -10.45 -16.51
N THR A 126 2.82 -11.25 -15.45
CA THR A 126 3.18 -12.68 -15.53
C THR A 126 2.08 -13.52 -16.20
N LEU A 127 0.87 -12.99 -16.41
CA LEU A 127 -0.29 -13.75 -16.87
C LEU A 127 -0.18 -14.27 -18.30
N SER A 128 0.52 -13.56 -19.20
CA SER A 128 0.66 -13.98 -20.60
C SER A 128 1.48 -15.26 -20.75
N HIS A 129 2.44 -15.50 -19.84
CA HIS A 129 3.40 -16.60 -20.02
C HIS A 129 2.90 -17.98 -19.55
N GLN A 130 1.81 -18.01 -18.75
CA GLN A 130 1.22 -19.24 -18.21
C GLN A 130 0.06 -19.77 -19.06
N LEU A 131 -0.69 -18.90 -19.75
CA LEU A 131 -1.75 -19.33 -20.68
C LEU A 131 -1.19 -20.07 -21.90
N SER A 132 0.02 -19.70 -22.36
CA SER A 132 0.74 -20.43 -23.42
C SER A 132 1.26 -21.81 -22.96
N ARG A 133 1.44 -22.03 -21.65
CA ARG A 133 1.81 -23.34 -21.08
C ARG A 133 0.62 -24.25 -20.78
N ARG A 134 -0.60 -23.69 -20.72
CA ARG A 134 -1.86 -24.44 -20.50
C ARG A 134 -2.60 -24.86 -21.77
N THR A 135 -2.11 -24.52 -22.96
CA THR A 135 -2.44 -25.26 -24.19
C THR A 135 -1.41 -26.38 -24.38
N PRO A 136 -1.57 -27.57 -23.79
CA PRO A 136 -1.01 -28.74 -24.44
C PRO A 136 -1.66 -28.77 -25.83
N LYS A 137 -0.83 -29.00 -26.84
CA LYS A 137 -1.26 -29.35 -28.20
C LYS A 137 -2.52 -30.22 -28.12
N ALA A 138 -3.70 -29.66 -28.36
CA ALA A 138 -4.84 -30.42 -28.82
C ALA A 138 -4.55 -30.68 -30.29
N MET A 139 -3.89 -31.83 -30.50
CA MET A 139 -3.94 -32.60 -31.72
C MET A 139 -5.38 -32.96 -32.06
#